data_AF-A0A816ZJH8-F1
#
_entry.id   AF-A0A816ZJH8-F1
#
_cell.length_a   1.000
_cell.length_b   1.000
_cell.length_c   1.000
_cell.angle_alpha   90.00
_cell.angle_beta   90.00
_cell.angle_gamma   90.00
#
_symmetry.space_group_name_H-M   'P 1'
#
loop_
_entity.id
_entity.type
_entity.pdbx_description
1 polymer ?
#
loop_
_entity_poly.entity_id
_entity_poly.type
_entity_poly.pdbx_seq_one_letter_code
_entity_poly.pdbx_strand_id
1 'polypeptide(L)'
;MGLSRPQRRGRNEVWCYFTSRLHLAPPIDFEEVLRWMVLPSRNSNVATIMKLLFQASLYYIWRERNSRVHTDVARSPSSLIGEIKSLMRLKLDLMSRAQRVLVGEMSLLATWFDNF
;
A
#
# COMPACT_ATOMS: atom_id res chain seq x y z
N MET A 1 4.25 -35.23 18.38
CA MET A 1 2.93 -34.58 18.10
C MET A 1 3.19 -33.08 17.92
N GLY A 2 3.52 -32.66 16.70
CA GLY A 2 3.85 -31.27 16.37
C GLY A 2 2.66 -30.56 15.75
N LEU A 3 2.05 -29.63 16.48
CA LEU A 3 0.99 -28.79 15.95
C LEU A 3 1.61 -27.63 15.16
N SER A 4 1.51 -27.76 13.84
CA SER A 4 1.81 -26.75 12.84
C SER A 4 1.10 -25.43 13.15
N ARG A 5 1.86 -24.34 13.27
CA ARG A 5 1.33 -22.97 13.37
C ARG A 5 0.91 -22.48 11.97
N PRO A 6 -0.37 -22.22 11.68
CA PRO A 6 -0.80 -21.69 10.40
C PRO A 6 -0.82 -20.14 10.43
N GLN A 7 0.21 -19.49 10.96
CA GLN A 7 0.19 -18.03 11.21
C GLN A 7 1.09 -17.21 10.25
N ARG A 8 1.72 -17.84 9.24
CA ARG A 8 2.67 -17.15 8.35
C ARG A 8 2.10 -16.73 6.98
N ARG A 9 0.89 -17.15 6.59
CA ARG A 9 0.39 -16.98 5.20
C ARG A 9 -0.21 -15.60 4.87
N GLY A 10 -1.05 -15.03 5.74
CA GLY A 10 -1.81 -13.80 5.40
C GLY A 10 -0.99 -12.50 5.26
N ARG A 11 0.27 -12.46 5.74
CA ARG A 11 1.10 -11.25 5.70
C ARG A 11 1.65 -10.92 4.31
N ASN A 12 1.94 -11.96 3.52
CA ASN A 12 2.44 -11.77 2.15
C ASN A 12 1.31 -11.45 1.18
N GLU A 13 0.07 -11.82 1.48
CA GLU A 13 -1.06 -11.68 0.55
C GLU A 13 -1.39 -10.20 0.25
N VAL A 14 -1.33 -9.33 1.27
CA VAL A 14 -1.60 -7.89 1.07
C VAL A 14 -0.55 -7.25 0.19
N TRP A 15 0.73 -7.48 0.48
CA TRP A 15 1.83 -6.90 -0.30
C TRP A 15 1.88 -7.49 -1.71
N CYS A 16 1.78 -8.82 -1.83
CA CYS A 16 1.73 -9.50 -3.13
C CYS A 16 0.55 -9.05 -4.00
N TYR A 17 -0.61 -8.74 -3.40
CA TYR A 17 -1.77 -8.24 -4.15
C TYR A 17 -1.46 -6.89 -4.83
N PHE A 18 -0.88 -5.93 -4.10
CA PHE A 18 -0.57 -4.62 -4.67
C PHE A 18 0.62 -4.65 -5.63
N THR A 19 1.67 -5.43 -5.33
CA THR A 19 2.84 -5.53 -6.20
C THR A 19 2.50 -6.24 -7.51
N SER A 20 1.70 -7.32 -7.48
CA SER A 20 1.28 -8.03 -8.69
C SER A 20 0.42 -7.19 -9.62
N ARG A 21 -0.47 -6.35 -9.08
CA ARG A 21 -1.31 -5.41 -9.84
C ARG A 21 -0.51 -4.31 -10.54
N LEU A 22 0.66 -3.98 -10.02
CA LEU A 22 1.57 -2.98 -10.58
C LEU A 22 2.64 -3.58 -11.51
N HIS A 23 2.56 -4.90 -11.82
CA HIS A 23 3.63 -5.64 -12.51
C HIS A 23 4.99 -5.55 -11.84
N LEU A 24 4.99 -5.38 -10.51
CA LEU A 24 6.18 -5.27 -9.70
C LEU A 24 6.42 -6.58 -8.97
N ALA A 25 7.65 -7.12 -9.05
CA ALA A 25 8.05 -8.25 -8.22
C ALA A 25 8.19 -7.74 -6.76
N PRO A 26 7.46 -8.31 -5.78
CA PRO A 26 7.57 -7.87 -4.40
C PRO A 26 9.02 -8.01 -3.93
N PRO A 27 9.67 -6.92 -3.49
CA PRO A 27 11.05 -6.95 -3.05
C PRO A 27 11.23 -7.91 -1.87
N ILE A 28 12.24 -8.77 -1.95
CA ILE A 28 12.59 -9.72 -0.88
C ILE A 28 13.31 -8.99 0.26
N ASP A 29 13.98 -7.87 -0.07
CA ASP A 29 14.80 -7.09 0.86
C ASP A 29 14.30 -5.64 1.03
N PHE A 30 14.42 -5.13 2.28
CA PHE A 30 14.09 -3.76 2.66
C PHE A 30 14.81 -2.71 1.80
N GLU A 31 16.04 -3.01 1.38
CA GLU A 31 16.88 -2.17 0.54
C GLU A 31 16.31 -1.95 -0.86
N GLU A 32 15.59 -2.93 -1.41
CA GLU A 32 14.97 -2.81 -2.72
C GLU A 32 13.64 -2.02 -2.64
N VAL A 33 12.92 -2.11 -1.51
CA VAL A 33 11.81 -1.20 -1.21
C VAL A 33 12.29 0.24 -1.05
N LEU A 34 13.43 0.45 -0.36
CA LEU A 34 14.07 1.77 -0.27
C LEU A 34 14.48 2.29 -1.65
N ARG A 35 15.02 1.42 -2.51
CA ARG A 35 15.39 1.78 -3.88
C ARG A 35 14.18 2.29 -4.67
N TRP A 36 13.00 1.68 -4.53
CA TRP A 36 11.78 2.17 -5.18
C TRP A 36 11.26 3.50 -4.61
N MET A 37 11.52 3.77 -3.32
CA MET A 37 11.14 5.04 -2.71
C MET A 37 12.09 6.20 -3.09
N VAL A 38 13.35 5.90 -3.38
CA VAL A 38 14.39 6.89 -3.66
C VAL A 38 14.55 7.14 -5.16
N LEU A 39 14.35 6.13 -6.01
CA LEU A 39 14.52 6.29 -7.45
C LEU A 39 13.43 7.21 -8.05
N PRO A 40 13.80 8.15 -8.92
CA PRO A 40 12.83 8.96 -9.65
C PRO A 40 12.02 8.07 -10.58
N SER A 41 10.70 8.05 -10.38
CA SER A 41 9.76 7.43 -11.30
C SER A 41 9.57 8.33 -12.53
N ARG A 42 9.38 7.71 -13.70
CA ARG A 42 8.99 8.40 -14.93
C ARG A 42 7.64 9.11 -14.80
N ASN A 43 6.78 8.65 -13.88
CA ASN A 43 5.51 9.29 -13.52
C ASN A 43 5.52 9.69 -12.04
N SER A 44 5.51 11.00 -11.78
CA SER A 44 5.55 11.59 -10.44
C SER A 44 4.29 11.28 -9.61
N ASN A 45 3.12 11.14 -10.23
CA ASN A 45 1.89 10.72 -9.55
C ASN A 45 2.03 9.30 -9.03
N VAL A 46 2.49 8.36 -9.87
CA VAL A 46 2.72 6.96 -9.47
C VAL A 46 3.73 6.88 -8.33
N ALA A 47 4.83 7.64 -8.42
CA ALA A 47 5.82 7.71 -7.35
C ALA A 47 5.19 8.15 -6.01
N THR A 48 4.36 9.18 -6.06
CA THR A 48 3.68 9.74 -4.89
C THR A 48 2.68 8.75 -4.31
N ILE A 49 1.86 8.13 -5.15
CA ILE A 49 0.88 7.11 -4.76
C ILE A 49 1.60 5.93 -4.09
N MET A 50 2.71 5.46 -4.65
CA MET A 50 3.45 4.33 -4.12
C MET A 50 4.06 4.63 -2.74
N LYS A 51 4.65 5.82 -2.56
CA LYS A 51 5.18 6.27 -1.25
C LYS A 51 4.08 6.32 -0.19
N LEU A 52 2.92 6.85 -0.54
CA LEU A 52 1.76 6.93 0.35
C LEU A 52 1.19 5.55 0.70
N LEU A 53 1.07 4.66 -0.29
CA LEU A 53 0.65 3.28 -0.09
C LEU A 53 1.59 2.52 0.84
N PHE A 54 2.90 2.71 0.67
CA PHE A 54 3.90 2.08 1.53
C PHE A 54 3.76 2.55 2.98
N GLN A 55 3.67 3.87 3.20
CA GLN A 55 3.45 4.44 4.53
C GLN A 55 2.15 3.93 5.17
N ALA A 56 1.05 3.92 4.42
CA ALA A 56 -0.23 3.42 4.92
C ALA A 56 -0.15 1.93 5.27
N SER A 57 0.43 1.11 4.40
CA SER A 57 0.58 -0.32 4.61
C SER A 57 1.40 -0.63 5.87
N LEU A 58 2.55 0.04 6.04
CA LEU A 58 3.37 -0.10 7.25
C LEU A 58 2.59 0.26 8.52
N TYR A 59 1.90 1.40 8.51
CA TYR A 59 1.13 1.87 9.67
C TYR A 59 0.01 0.90 10.04
N TYR A 60 -0.81 0.46 9.08
CA TYR A 60 -1.94 -0.43 9.36
C TYR A 60 -1.48 -1.83 9.78
N ILE A 61 -0.39 -2.36 9.22
CA ILE A 61 0.20 -3.63 9.66
C ILE A 61 0.74 -3.53 11.10
N TRP A 62 1.46 -2.45 11.41
CA TRP A 62 1.97 -2.20 12.76
C TRP A 62 0.82 -2.05 13.77
N ARG A 63 -0.19 -1.24 13.42
CA ARG A 63 -1.38 -1.01 14.26
C ARG A 63 -2.13 -2.32 14.53
N GLU A 64 -2.32 -3.14 13.51
CA GLU A 64 -2.98 -4.44 13.66
C GLU A 64 -2.19 -5.36 14.59
N ARG A 65 -0.86 -5.43 14.43
CA ARG A 65 0.00 -6.24 15.31
C ARG A 65 -0.08 -5.80 16.76
N ASN A 66 0.00 -4.50 17.02
CA ASN A 66 -0.11 -3.98 18.38
C ASN A 66 -1.49 -4.26 18.97
N SER A 67 -2.57 -4.06 18.21
CA SER A 67 -3.91 -4.39 18.68
C SER A 67 -4.02 -5.87 19.05
N ARG A 68 -3.51 -6.77 18.20
CA ARG A 68 -3.55 -8.22 18.46
C ARG A 68 -2.78 -8.60 19.73
N VAL A 69 -1.65 -7.96 20.03
CA VAL A 69 -0.91 -8.22 21.29
C VAL A 69 -1.76 -7.93 22.53
N HIS A 70 -2.62 -6.90 22.47
CA HIS A 70 -3.46 -6.50 23.61
C HIS A 70 -4.84 -7.16 23.64
N THR A 71 -5.34 -7.65 22.51
CA THR A 71 -6.74 -8.13 22.37
C THR A 71 -6.84 -9.60 21.99
N ASP A 72 -5.76 -10.22 21.52
CA ASP A 72 -5.69 -11.55 20.90
C ASP A 72 -6.62 -11.73 19.67
N VAL A 73 -7.21 -10.64 19.16
CA VAL A 73 -8.07 -10.65 17.98
C VAL A 73 -7.24 -10.34 16.74
N ALA A 74 -7.26 -11.27 15.77
CA ALA A 74 -6.67 -11.05 14.46
C ALA A 74 -7.68 -10.40 13.51
N ARG A 75 -7.24 -9.36 12.80
CA ARG A 75 -8.03 -8.77 11.71
C ARG A 75 -7.74 -9.45 10.39
N SER A 76 -8.74 -9.49 9.51
CA SER A 76 -8.55 -10.02 8.16
C SER A 76 -7.70 -9.08 7.29
N PRO A 77 -6.83 -9.62 6.43
CA PRO A 77 -6.10 -8.85 5.43
C PRO A 77 -7.00 -7.95 4.56
N SER A 78 -8.16 -8.49 4.14
CA SER A 78 -9.14 -7.78 3.31
C SER A 78 -9.71 -6.53 4.00
N SER A 79 -9.90 -6.58 5.33
CA SER A 79 -10.34 -5.44 6.11
C SER A 79 -9.27 -4.33 6.12
N LEU A 80 -8.00 -4.68 6.31
CA LEU A 80 -6.90 -3.70 6.25
C LEU A 80 -6.78 -3.08 4.86
N ILE A 81 -6.90 -3.88 3.80
CA ILE A 81 -6.89 -3.40 2.41
C ILE A 81 -8.01 -2.38 2.17
N GLY A 82 -9.23 -2.67 2.64
CA GLY A 82 -10.37 -1.77 2.52
C GLY A 82 -10.12 -0.42 3.20
N GLU A 83 -9.57 -0.43 4.42
CA GLU A 83 -9.23 0.80 5.13
C GLU A 83 -8.13 1.60 4.44
N ILE A 84 -7.09 0.94 3.93
CA ILE A 84 -6.03 1.59 3.17
C ILE A 84 -6.59 2.22 1.89
N LYS A 85 -7.44 1.52 1.14
CA LYS A 85 -8.09 2.08 -0.07
C LYS A 85 -8.91 3.33 0.25
N SER A 86 -9.69 3.29 1.33
CA SER A 86 -10.49 4.44 1.77
C SER A 86 -9.61 5.63 2.18
N LEU A 87 -8.54 5.38 2.94
CA LEU A 87 -7.57 6.42 3.32
C LEU A 87 -6.90 7.03 2.07
N MET A 88 -6.47 6.20 1.14
CA MET A 88 -5.81 6.64 -0.09
C MET A 88 -6.73 7.51 -0.93
N ARG A 89 -8.00 7.12 -1.13
CA ARG A 89 -8.98 7.93 -1.86
C ARG A 89 -9.16 9.31 -1.25
N LEU A 90 -9.34 9.39 0.07
CA LEU A 90 -9.50 10.68 0.77
C LEU A 90 -8.25 11.55 0.63
N LYS A 91 -7.06 10.98 0.82
CA LYS A 91 -5.80 11.73 0.73
C LYS A 91 -5.52 12.20 -0.69
N LEU A 92 -5.75 11.35 -1.68
CA LEU A 92 -5.50 11.67 -3.08
C LEU A 92 -6.54 12.64 -3.66
N ASP A 93 -7.80 12.62 -3.20
CA ASP A 93 -8.79 13.63 -3.57
C ASP A 93 -8.34 15.03 -3.14
N LEU A 94 -7.95 15.19 -1.88
CA LEU A 94 -7.44 16.47 -1.35
C LEU A 94 -6.21 16.95 -2.12
N MET A 95 -5.25 16.05 -2.38
CA MET A 95 -4.03 16.40 -3.11
C MET A 95 -4.30 16.73 -4.58
N SER A 96 -5.23 16.03 -5.24
CA SER A 96 -5.59 16.28 -6.63
C SER A 96 -6.27 17.63 -6.81
N ARG A 97 -7.08 18.07 -5.85
CA ARG A 97 -7.68 19.42 -5.85
C ARG A 97 -6.64 20.52 -5.74
N ALA A 98 -5.54 20.27 -5.03
CA ALA A 98 -4.42 21.20 -4.90
C ALA A 98 -3.40 21.10 -6.05
N GLN A 99 -3.48 20.03 -6.87
CA GLN A 99 -2.53 19.77 -7.95
C GLN A 99 -2.84 20.64 -9.17
N ARG A 100 -1.81 21.28 -9.72
CA ARG A 100 -1.87 21.89 -11.06
C ARG A 100 -1.59 20.79 -12.08
N VAL A 101 -2.59 20.43 -12.87
CA VAL A 101 -2.49 19.41 -13.91
C VAL A 101 -2.34 20.10 -15.26
N LEU A 102 -1.29 19.76 -16.01
CA LEU A 102 -1.11 20.26 -17.38
C LEU A 102 -2.11 19.60 -18.32
N VAL A 103 -2.39 20.25 -19.46
CA VAL A 103 -3.31 19.71 -20.47
C VAL A 103 -2.75 18.37 -20.97
N GLY A 104 -3.55 17.31 -20.83
CA GLY A 104 -3.18 15.94 -21.23
C GLY A 104 -2.53 15.08 -20.13
N GLU A 105 -2.24 15.64 -18.95
CA GLU A 105 -1.77 14.86 -17.80
C GLU A 105 -2.94 14.35 -16.94
N MET A 106 -2.72 13.23 -16.26
CA MET A 106 -3.66 12.72 -15.26
C MET A 106 -3.43 13.40 -13.91
N SER A 107 -4.49 13.65 -13.15
CA SER A 107 -4.37 13.99 -11.73
C SER A 107 -3.97 12.77 -10.89
N LEU A 108 -3.48 12.97 -9.67
CA LEU A 108 -3.19 11.88 -8.73
C LEU A 108 -4.37 10.93 -8.54
N LEU A 109 -5.60 11.45 -8.40
CA LEU A 109 -6.80 10.65 -8.21
C LEU A 109 -7.20 9.90 -9.49
N ALA A 110 -7.02 10.52 -10.67
CA ALA A 110 -7.24 9.85 -11.94
C ALA A 110 -6.23 8.70 -12.15
N THR A 111 -4.95 8.94 -11.88
CA THR A 111 -3.90 7.89 -11.89
C THR A 111 -4.24 6.77 -10.91
N TRP A 112 -4.80 7.07 -9.75
CA TRP A 112 -5.24 6.06 -8.79
C TRP A 112 -6.36 5.17 -9.35
N PHE A 113 -7.42 5.75 -9.91
CA PHE A 113 -8.54 4.97 -10.48
C PHE A 113 -8.15 4.16 -11.71
N ASP A 114 -7.18 4.62 -12.48
CA ASP A 114 -6.62 3.86 -13.60
C ASP A 114 -5.92 2.58 -13.15
N ASN A 115 -5.40 2.55 -11.91
CA ASN A 115 -4.57 1.45 -11.40
C ASN A 115 -5.26 0.57 -10.32
N PHE A 116 -6.31 1.03 -9.61
CA PHE A 116 -6.88 0.35 -8.42
C PHE A 116 -8.40 0.41 -8.23
#